data_AF-A0A6N7LUR9-F1
#
_entry.id   AF-A0A6N7LUR9-F1
#
_cell.length_a   1.000
_cell.length_b   1.000
_cell.length_c   1.000
_cell.angle_alpha   90.00
_cell.angle_beta   90.00
_cell.angle_gamma   90.00
#
_symmetry.space_group_name_H-M   'P 1'
#
loop_
_entity.id
_entity.type
_entity.pdbx_description
1 polymer ?
#
loop_
_entity_poly.entity_id
_entity_poly.type
_entity_poly.pdbx_seq_one_letter_code
_entity_poly.pdbx_strand_id
1 'polypeptide(L)'
;MRPHVTFLTGDQVYLDIGFDSLSFVRSEIRERVADDYAQHWQLLGSILNRGATWMLPDDHEYWNDYPFYDSLIPTLLALKIDDVRETWTKASEDGVRRIQQSPRVDTFEIDELSFCLADLRSYRDEDRFLPEPDFNRLTRWAKGLNGPGVLVIPQPLIVAPNPLERNLLSYRGQYARLLEALGNTGHDVVVMSGDVHFGRIATTTLGPKGGRLVEVIASPLSNLTFLDGVATSTPELNPGPFPHASVRPDGWSPATVQCSESAAVSTRRGWLLSAYPKDRTTEHFMTAAFHRNAEGKVALKVDAWRVRERDEANLPKRDFATFEVELS
;
A
#
# COMPACT_ATOMS: atom_id res chain seq x y z
N MET A 1 -13.62 -6.57 16.34
CA MET A 1 -13.58 -7.27 15.03
C MET A 1 -12.78 -8.56 15.15
N ARG A 2 -13.09 -9.55 14.31
CA ARG A 2 -12.39 -10.84 14.17
C ARG A 2 -12.17 -11.09 12.67
N PRO A 3 -11.16 -10.49 12.05
CA PRO A 3 -10.92 -10.71 10.63
C PRO A 3 -10.47 -12.15 10.39
N HIS A 4 -10.81 -12.71 9.23
CA HIS A 4 -10.25 -13.99 8.78
C HIS A 4 -8.77 -13.80 8.40
N VAL A 5 -8.50 -12.69 7.71
CA VAL A 5 -7.17 -12.29 7.23
C VAL A 5 -6.96 -10.80 7.48
N THR A 6 -5.75 -10.43 7.92
CA THR A 6 -5.26 -9.06 8.01
C THR A 6 -4.12 -8.87 7.00
N PHE A 7 -4.19 -7.82 6.20
CA PHE A 7 -3.10 -7.39 5.32
C PHE A 7 -2.48 -6.10 5.87
N LEU A 8 -1.17 -6.11 6.09
CA LEU A 8 -0.36 -4.92 6.38
C LEU A 8 0.50 -4.65 5.14
N THR A 9 0.24 -3.53 4.45
CA THR A 9 0.71 -3.29 3.07
C THR A 9 1.75 -2.16 3.01
N GLY A 10 2.78 -2.23 3.83
CA GLY A 10 3.82 -1.20 3.94
C GLY A 10 3.83 -0.42 5.25
N ASP A 11 4.94 0.26 5.49
CA ASP A 11 5.13 1.33 6.48
C ASP A 11 4.71 0.98 7.92
N GLN A 12 5.09 -0.20 8.39
CA GLN A 12 4.75 -0.63 9.74
C GLN A 12 5.73 -0.15 10.80
N VAL A 13 6.96 0.22 10.41
CA VAL A 13 8.06 0.54 11.35
C VAL A 13 8.66 1.93 11.21
N TYR A 14 8.63 2.55 10.02
CA TYR A 14 9.18 3.90 9.80
C TYR A 14 10.63 4.09 10.31
N LEU A 15 11.54 3.20 9.91
CA LEU A 15 12.91 3.14 10.46
C LEU A 15 13.71 4.45 10.30
N ASP A 16 13.42 5.18 9.22
CA ASP A 16 14.15 6.36 8.75
C ASP A 16 13.58 7.70 9.26
N ILE A 17 12.58 7.63 10.14
CA ILE A 17 11.97 8.79 10.78
C ILE A 17 12.61 9.06 12.14
N GLY A 18 12.89 10.34 12.43
CA GLY A 18 13.54 10.78 13.67
C GLY A 18 15.01 11.19 13.48
N PHE A 19 15.44 12.19 14.26
CA PHE A 19 16.80 12.76 14.20
C PHE A 19 17.91 11.79 14.63
N ASP A 20 17.55 10.74 15.34
CA ASP A 20 18.41 9.68 15.85
C ASP A 20 18.71 8.59 14.79
N SER A 21 18.15 8.69 13.58
CA SER A 21 18.39 7.75 12.46
C SER A 21 19.81 7.80 11.91
N LEU A 22 20.59 8.82 12.28
CA LEU A 22 21.85 9.20 11.62
C LEU A 22 23.11 8.59 12.25
N SER A 23 23.00 7.51 13.03
CA SER A 23 24.20 6.93 13.64
C SER A 23 25.20 6.44 12.60
N PHE A 24 26.47 6.82 12.77
CA PHE A 24 27.59 6.27 12.00
C PHE A 24 28.16 4.99 12.63
N VAL A 25 27.64 4.59 13.81
CA VAL A 25 28.12 3.45 14.57
C VAL A 25 27.28 2.23 14.22
N ARG A 26 27.93 1.19 13.67
CA ARG A 26 27.23 0.00 13.15
C ARG A 26 26.38 -0.74 14.18
N SER A 27 26.77 -0.75 15.46
CA SER A 27 25.99 -1.38 16.52
C SER A 27 24.72 -0.59 16.83
N GLU A 28 24.81 0.75 16.90
CA GLU A 28 23.66 1.62 17.16
C GLU A 28 22.62 1.53 16.04
N ILE A 29 23.05 1.44 14.77
CA ILE A 29 22.15 1.20 13.63
C ILE A 29 21.35 -0.11 13.84
N ARG A 30 22.02 -1.20 14.21
CA ARG A 30 21.38 -2.51 14.38
C ARG A 30 20.44 -2.53 15.57
N GLU A 31 20.86 -1.94 16.70
CA GLU A 31 20.05 -1.82 17.91
C GLU A 31 18.79 -1.02 17.63
N ARG A 32 18.92 0.14 16.96
CA ARG A 32 17.77 0.96 16.56
C ARG A 32 16.78 0.18 15.71
N VAL A 33 17.23 -0.44 14.62
CA VAL A 33 16.31 -1.21 13.74
C VAL A 33 15.62 -2.33 14.53
N ALA A 34 16.35 -3.04 15.39
CA ALA A 34 15.77 -4.08 16.22
C ALA A 34 14.73 -3.52 17.23
N ASP A 35 15.02 -2.39 17.86
CA ASP A 35 14.15 -1.72 18.82
C ASP A 35 12.87 -1.21 18.15
N ASP A 36 12.97 -0.62 16.95
CA ASP A 36 11.80 -0.15 16.19
C ASP A 36 10.90 -1.32 15.81
N TYR A 37 11.45 -2.43 15.29
CA TYR A 37 10.67 -3.63 15.02
C TYR A 37 10.02 -4.19 16.29
N ALA A 38 10.77 -4.29 17.39
CA ALA A 38 10.27 -4.81 18.66
C ALA A 38 9.11 -3.95 19.19
N GLN A 39 9.25 -2.63 19.16
CA GLN A 39 8.23 -1.69 19.60
C GLN A 39 6.96 -1.82 18.76
N HIS A 40 7.08 -1.77 17.42
CA HIS A 40 5.92 -1.83 16.53
C HIS A 40 5.20 -3.18 16.60
N TRP A 41 5.91 -4.30 16.71
CA TRP A 41 5.27 -5.61 16.87
C TRP A 41 4.54 -5.74 18.21
N GLN A 42 5.07 -5.15 19.29
CA GLN A 42 4.37 -5.11 20.57
C GLN A 42 3.07 -4.30 20.46
N LEU A 43 3.12 -3.13 19.81
CA LEU A 43 1.93 -2.27 19.59
C LEU A 43 0.88 -2.95 18.71
N LEU A 44 1.32 -3.62 17.65
CA LEU A 44 0.46 -4.35 16.72
C LEU A 44 0.01 -5.72 17.26
N GLY A 45 0.57 -6.19 18.38
CA GLY A 45 0.34 -7.54 18.90
C GLY A 45 -1.15 -7.90 19.07
N SER A 46 -2.01 -6.93 19.40
CA SER A 46 -3.45 -7.18 19.52
C SER A 46 -4.15 -7.49 18.18
N ILE A 47 -3.60 -7.01 17.06
CA ILE A 47 -4.06 -7.23 15.69
C ILE A 47 -3.41 -8.50 15.14
N LEU A 48 -2.09 -8.65 15.29
CA LEU A 48 -1.32 -9.78 14.79
C LEU A 48 -1.79 -11.13 15.36
N ASN A 49 -2.38 -11.13 16.55
CA ASN A 49 -2.96 -12.32 17.19
C ASN A 49 -4.43 -12.59 16.82
N ARG A 50 -5.00 -11.90 15.82
CA ARG A 50 -6.41 -12.04 15.41
C ARG A 50 -6.53 -12.44 13.94
N GLY A 51 -6.42 -13.75 13.68
CA GLY A 51 -6.54 -14.32 12.34
C GLY A 51 -5.20 -14.48 11.65
N ALA A 52 -5.23 -14.90 10.37
CA ALA A 52 -4.02 -14.94 9.58
C ALA A 52 -3.57 -13.52 9.24
N THR A 53 -2.26 -13.26 9.25
CA THR A 53 -1.71 -11.94 8.91
C THR A 53 -0.64 -12.10 7.84
N TRP A 54 -0.78 -11.36 6.75
CA TRP A 54 0.28 -11.16 5.77
C TRP A 54 0.80 -9.74 5.87
N MET A 55 2.13 -9.61 5.75
CA MET A 55 2.84 -8.35 5.80
C MET A 55 3.64 -8.19 4.51
N LEU A 56 3.51 -7.03 3.89
CA LEU A 56 4.35 -6.56 2.80
C LEU A 56 5.16 -5.36 3.30
N PRO A 57 6.46 -5.30 3.01
CA PRO A 57 7.24 -4.11 3.23
C PRO A 57 6.90 -3.09 2.14
N ASP A 58 7.15 -1.85 2.50
CA ASP A 58 7.27 -0.72 1.60
C ASP A 58 8.59 0.02 1.91
N ASP A 59 8.75 1.27 1.52
CA ASP A 59 10.05 1.92 1.60
C ASP A 59 10.47 2.20 3.03
N HIS A 60 9.55 2.56 3.93
CA HIS A 60 9.83 2.87 5.34
C HIS A 60 10.19 1.66 6.22
N GLU A 61 10.15 0.44 5.70
CA GLU A 61 10.85 -0.72 6.26
C GLU A 61 12.37 -0.66 6.08
N TYR A 62 12.84 0.30 5.28
CA TYR A 62 14.22 0.57 4.96
C TYR A 62 14.50 2.07 5.13
N TRP A 63 14.11 2.88 4.16
CA TRP A 63 14.10 4.35 4.15
C TRP A 63 13.25 4.85 2.97
N ASN A 64 12.75 6.08 3.06
CA ASN A 64 11.93 6.72 2.02
C ASN A 64 12.57 6.61 0.62
N ASP A 65 11.82 6.09 -0.34
CA ASP A 65 12.23 5.74 -1.70
C ASP A 65 13.29 4.62 -1.81
N TYR A 66 13.47 3.73 -0.82
CA TYR A 66 14.38 2.57 -0.91
C TYR A 66 14.22 1.80 -2.22
N PRO A 67 15.29 1.42 -2.95
CA PRO A 67 16.70 1.45 -2.55
C PRO A 67 17.43 2.75 -2.92
N PHE A 68 16.72 3.77 -3.40
CA PHE A 68 17.33 5.01 -3.85
C PHE A 68 17.62 5.93 -2.66
N TYR A 69 18.75 6.63 -2.71
CA TYR A 69 19.24 7.47 -1.61
C TYR A 69 19.71 8.85 -2.14
N ASP A 70 19.18 9.24 -3.30
CA ASP A 70 19.41 10.52 -3.96
C ASP A 70 18.66 11.68 -3.29
N SER A 71 17.74 11.38 -2.37
CA SER A 71 17.04 12.36 -1.55
C SER A 71 17.98 13.33 -0.83
N LEU A 72 17.49 14.57 -0.65
CA LEU A 72 18.14 15.62 0.14
C LEU A 72 17.50 15.78 1.53
N ILE A 73 16.60 14.87 1.92
CA ILE A 73 16.01 14.86 3.25
C ILE A 73 17.14 14.73 4.28
N PRO A 74 17.27 15.67 5.25
CA PRO A 74 18.38 15.67 6.20
C PRO A 74 18.57 14.37 6.99
N THR A 75 17.47 13.70 7.38
CA THR A 75 17.50 12.42 8.12
C THR A 75 18.05 11.25 7.28
N LEU A 76 18.14 11.40 5.96
CA LEU A 76 18.62 10.34 5.06
C LEU A 76 20.06 10.58 4.58
N LEU A 77 20.68 11.73 4.90
CA LEU A 77 21.99 12.08 4.36
C LEU A 77 23.10 11.10 4.78
N ALA A 78 22.98 10.46 5.94
CA ALA A 78 23.95 9.44 6.38
C ALA A 78 23.96 8.19 5.48
N LEU A 79 22.86 7.88 4.78
CA LEU A 79 22.78 6.78 3.81
C LEU A 79 23.66 7.01 2.57
N LYS A 80 24.19 8.23 2.38
CA LYS A 80 25.19 8.50 1.34
C LYS A 80 26.57 7.94 1.67
N ILE A 81 26.80 7.51 2.92
CA ILE A 81 28.02 6.80 3.32
C ILE A 81 27.78 5.30 3.16
N ASP A 82 28.61 4.66 2.34
CA ASP A 82 28.44 3.24 1.96
C ASP A 82 28.35 2.29 3.15
N ASP A 83 29.22 2.46 4.16
CA ASP A 83 29.23 1.63 5.36
C ASP A 83 27.94 1.75 6.20
N VAL A 84 27.38 2.96 6.27
CA VAL A 84 26.11 3.22 6.97
C VAL A 84 24.99 2.55 6.20
N ARG A 85 24.91 2.82 4.89
CA ARG A 85 23.88 2.26 4.01
C ARG A 85 23.90 0.74 4.02
N GLU A 86 25.06 0.11 3.85
CA GLU A 86 25.18 -1.35 3.86
C GLU A 86 24.76 -1.94 5.22
N THR A 87 25.13 -1.29 6.33
CA THR A 87 24.74 -1.76 7.67
C THR A 87 23.25 -1.63 7.89
N TRP A 88 22.66 -0.50 7.48
CA TRP A 88 21.24 -0.23 7.58
C TRP A 88 20.43 -1.20 6.73
N THR A 89 20.76 -1.33 5.43
CA THR A 89 20.11 -2.28 4.52
C THR A 89 20.10 -3.69 5.10
N LYS A 90 21.24 -4.20 5.60
CA LYS A 90 21.30 -5.54 6.18
C LYS A 90 20.42 -5.70 7.43
N ALA A 91 20.37 -4.68 8.28
CA ALA A 91 19.52 -4.71 9.48
C ALA A 91 18.03 -4.67 9.11
N SER A 92 17.63 -3.78 8.20
CA SER A 92 16.27 -3.67 7.68
C SER A 92 15.83 -4.96 6.99
N GLU A 93 16.67 -5.54 6.12
CA GLU A 93 16.40 -6.82 5.47
C GLU A 93 16.23 -7.96 6.49
N ASP A 94 16.95 -7.94 7.61
CA ASP A 94 16.78 -8.94 8.67
C ASP A 94 15.39 -8.84 9.30
N GLY A 95 14.93 -7.61 9.59
CA GLY A 95 13.57 -7.34 10.06
C GLY A 95 12.50 -7.84 9.07
N VAL A 96 12.62 -7.46 7.80
CA VAL A 96 11.67 -7.88 6.75
C VAL A 96 11.65 -9.41 6.60
N ARG A 97 12.83 -10.05 6.56
CA ARG A 97 12.92 -11.50 6.31
C ARG A 97 12.54 -12.35 7.53
N ARG A 98 12.91 -11.94 8.74
CA ARG A 98 12.75 -12.78 9.94
C ARG A 98 11.52 -12.46 10.77
N ILE A 99 11.13 -11.18 10.79
CA ILE A 99 10.02 -10.69 11.62
C ILE A 99 8.75 -10.56 10.79
N GLN A 100 8.78 -9.82 9.67
CA GLN A 100 7.63 -9.73 8.75
C GLN A 100 7.41 -11.01 7.95
N GLN A 101 8.50 -11.72 7.62
CA GLN A 101 8.46 -12.93 6.78
C GLN A 101 7.74 -12.69 5.45
N SER A 102 7.97 -11.51 4.87
CA SER A 102 7.21 -11.09 3.69
C SER A 102 7.50 -11.98 2.47
N PRO A 103 6.47 -12.49 1.78
CA PRO A 103 6.67 -13.22 0.54
C PRO A 103 6.98 -12.26 -0.61
N ARG A 104 7.87 -12.67 -1.52
CA ARG A 104 8.10 -11.92 -2.77
C ARG A 104 6.85 -11.84 -3.63
N VAL A 105 6.29 -13.02 -3.89
CA VAL A 105 5.00 -13.23 -4.53
C VAL A 105 4.40 -14.47 -3.89
N ASP A 106 3.18 -14.38 -3.41
CA ASP A 106 2.42 -15.50 -2.86
C ASP A 106 0.98 -15.44 -3.35
N THR A 107 0.34 -16.60 -3.42
CA THR A 107 -1.03 -16.73 -3.93
C THR A 107 -1.79 -17.76 -3.13
N PHE A 108 -3.05 -17.48 -2.87
CA PHE A 108 -3.97 -18.44 -2.27
C PHE A 108 -5.39 -18.19 -2.78
N GLU A 109 -6.29 -19.14 -2.55
CA GLU A 109 -7.68 -19.06 -2.99
C GLU A 109 -8.63 -19.27 -1.81
N ILE A 110 -9.77 -18.57 -1.86
CA ILE A 110 -10.90 -18.79 -0.96
C ILE A 110 -12.14 -18.88 -1.85
N ASP A 111 -12.67 -20.08 -2.01
CA ASP A 111 -13.73 -20.38 -2.99
C ASP A 111 -13.35 -19.89 -4.40
N GLU A 112 -14.11 -18.95 -4.98
CA GLU A 112 -13.86 -18.41 -6.33
C GLU A 112 -12.96 -17.16 -6.34
N LEU A 113 -12.53 -16.69 -5.17
CA LEU A 113 -11.63 -15.55 -5.03
C LEU A 113 -10.18 -16.02 -5.06
N SER A 114 -9.39 -15.42 -5.95
CA SER A 114 -7.95 -15.64 -6.00
C SER A 114 -7.21 -14.43 -5.45
N PHE A 115 -6.34 -14.65 -4.47
CA PHE A 115 -5.51 -13.62 -3.85
C PHE A 115 -4.08 -13.73 -4.36
N CYS A 116 -3.46 -12.60 -4.64
CA CYS A 116 -2.03 -12.49 -4.86
C CYS A 116 -1.45 -11.34 -4.05
N LEU A 117 -0.37 -11.65 -3.35
CA LEU A 117 0.43 -10.68 -2.63
C LEU A 117 1.76 -10.53 -3.33
N ALA A 118 2.25 -9.30 -3.49
CA ALA A 118 3.56 -9.07 -4.08
C ALA A 118 4.30 -7.93 -3.36
N ASP A 119 5.53 -8.24 -2.93
CA ASP A 119 6.50 -7.27 -2.44
C ASP A 119 7.11 -6.55 -3.64
N LEU A 120 6.65 -5.31 -3.88
CA LEU A 120 7.11 -4.48 -4.98
C LEU A 120 8.25 -3.53 -4.59
N ARG A 121 8.74 -3.60 -3.34
CA ARG A 121 9.74 -2.65 -2.82
C ARG A 121 11.10 -3.28 -2.60
N SER A 122 11.18 -4.41 -1.90
CA SER A 122 12.48 -4.96 -1.43
C SER A 122 13.44 -5.37 -2.55
N TYR A 123 12.92 -5.61 -3.75
CA TYR A 123 13.66 -6.19 -4.87
C TYR A 123 13.72 -5.30 -6.11
N ARG A 124 13.29 -4.05 -5.98
CA ARG A 124 13.35 -3.11 -7.11
C ARG A 124 14.76 -2.61 -7.37
N ASP A 125 15.03 -2.28 -8.62
CA ASP A 125 16.25 -1.61 -9.09
C ASP A 125 15.88 -0.42 -9.98
N GLU A 126 16.81 0.14 -10.74
CA GLU A 126 16.55 1.32 -11.59
C GLU A 126 15.43 1.10 -12.63
N ASP A 127 15.21 -0.14 -13.08
CA ASP A 127 14.35 -0.44 -14.24
C ASP A 127 13.09 -1.25 -13.90
N ARG A 128 13.08 -1.97 -12.77
CA ARG A 128 12.01 -2.92 -12.42
C ARG A 128 11.70 -2.93 -10.93
N PHE A 129 10.44 -3.23 -10.59
CA PHE A 129 10.00 -3.43 -9.20
C PHE A 129 10.05 -4.88 -8.72
N LEU A 130 10.14 -5.85 -9.64
CA LEU A 130 10.31 -7.27 -9.30
C LEU A 130 11.34 -7.94 -10.21
N PRO A 131 12.14 -8.90 -9.72
CA PRO A 131 12.93 -9.78 -10.58
C PRO A 131 12.03 -10.53 -11.56
N GLU A 132 12.50 -10.76 -12.80
CA GLU A 132 11.68 -11.37 -13.85
C GLU A 132 11.01 -12.71 -13.47
N PRO A 133 11.66 -13.65 -12.76
CA PRO A 133 10.99 -14.87 -12.31
C PRO A 133 9.77 -14.61 -11.42
N ASP A 134 9.88 -13.66 -10.50
CA ASP A 134 8.81 -13.27 -9.56
C ASP A 134 7.73 -12.45 -10.29
N PHE A 135 8.12 -11.54 -11.17
CA PHE A 135 7.21 -10.80 -12.04
C PHE A 135 6.39 -11.73 -12.96
N ASN A 136 7.01 -12.79 -13.48
CA ASN A 136 6.33 -13.82 -14.27
C ASN A 136 5.33 -14.63 -13.43
N ARG A 137 5.55 -14.80 -12.12
CA ARG A 137 4.56 -15.42 -11.22
C ARG A 137 3.36 -14.52 -11.02
N LEU A 138 3.59 -13.24 -10.73
CA LEU A 138 2.53 -12.23 -10.59
C LEU A 138 1.67 -12.12 -11.86
N THR A 139 2.30 -11.98 -13.02
CA THR A 139 1.56 -11.86 -14.30
C THR A 139 0.89 -13.15 -14.74
N ARG A 140 1.43 -14.32 -14.37
CA ARG A 140 0.75 -15.61 -14.59
C ARG A 140 -0.49 -15.76 -13.72
N TRP A 141 -0.42 -15.35 -12.45
CA TRP A 141 -1.58 -15.30 -11.57
C TRP A 141 -2.68 -14.42 -12.18
N ALA A 142 -2.34 -13.18 -12.56
CA ALA A 142 -3.28 -12.26 -13.18
C ALA A 142 -3.94 -12.91 -14.41
N LYS A 143 -3.15 -13.36 -15.40
CA LYS A 143 -3.67 -13.99 -16.63
C LYS A 143 -4.47 -15.28 -16.40
N GLY A 144 -4.28 -15.94 -15.26
CA GLY A 144 -4.90 -17.23 -14.93
C GLY A 144 -6.15 -17.13 -14.06
N LEU A 145 -6.65 -15.93 -13.78
CA LEU A 145 -7.88 -15.74 -13.01
C LEU A 145 -9.08 -16.41 -13.71
N ASN A 146 -9.86 -17.18 -12.93
CA ASN A 146 -11.13 -17.81 -13.36
C ASN A 146 -12.36 -17.16 -12.68
N GLY A 147 -12.13 -16.07 -11.96
CA GLY A 147 -13.10 -15.32 -11.15
C GLY A 147 -12.45 -14.05 -10.63
N PRO A 148 -13.12 -13.30 -9.75
CA PRO A 148 -12.57 -12.04 -9.22
C PRO A 148 -11.24 -12.24 -8.49
N GLY A 149 -10.29 -11.35 -8.78
CA GLY A 149 -8.96 -11.35 -8.17
C GLY A 149 -8.81 -10.30 -7.07
N VAL A 150 -7.95 -10.56 -6.10
CA VAL A 150 -7.51 -9.59 -5.08
C VAL A 150 -6.00 -9.48 -5.13
N LEU A 151 -5.50 -8.32 -5.58
CA LEU A 151 -4.08 -7.98 -5.59
C LEU A 151 -3.75 -7.13 -4.36
N VAL A 152 -2.86 -7.63 -3.52
CA VAL A 152 -2.37 -6.93 -2.32
C VAL A 152 -0.93 -6.50 -2.58
N ILE A 153 -0.69 -5.20 -2.63
CA ILE A 153 0.61 -4.59 -2.98
C ILE A 153 0.85 -3.34 -2.12
N PRO A 154 2.11 -2.97 -1.85
CA PRO A 154 2.38 -1.85 -0.95
C PRO A 154 1.93 -0.50 -1.54
N GLN A 155 2.20 -0.27 -2.83
CA GLN A 155 1.86 0.98 -3.51
C GLN A 155 0.61 0.86 -4.40
N PRO A 156 -0.14 1.96 -4.61
CA PRO A 156 -1.30 1.98 -5.50
C PRO A 156 -0.96 1.67 -6.97
N LEU A 157 -1.96 1.20 -7.71
CA LEU A 157 -1.89 0.98 -9.15
C LEU A 157 -2.30 2.26 -9.91
N ILE A 158 -3.31 2.97 -9.43
CA ILE A 158 -3.76 4.25 -10.00
C ILE A 158 -2.87 5.36 -9.44
N VAL A 159 -1.77 5.64 -10.15
CA VAL A 159 -0.75 6.60 -9.74
C VAL A 159 -0.55 7.72 -10.77
N ALA A 160 -0.14 8.88 -10.28
CA ALA A 160 0.35 10.01 -11.08
C ALA A 160 1.87 10.14 -10.94
N PRO A 161 2.57 10.85 -11.85
CA PRO A 161 4.00 11.09 -11.71
C PRO A 161 4.35 11.79 -10.38
N ASN A 162 5.30 11.24 -9.64
CA ASN A 162 5.83 11.84 -8.41
C ASN A 162 7.31 12.21 -8.65
N PRO A 163 7.70 13.49 -8.52
CA PRO A 163 9.09 13.91 -8.71
C PRO A 163 9.99 13.65 -7.50
N LEU A 164 9.41 13.34 -6.33
CA LEU A 164 10.14 13.18 -5.07
C LEU A 164 10.41 11.71 -4.73
N GLU A 165 9.58 10.80 -5.23
CA GLU A 165 9.65 9.37 -4.91
C GLU A 165 9.22 8.54 -6.12
N ARG A 166 9.84 7.38 -6.30
CA ARG A 166 9.54 6.48 -7.42
C ARG A 166 8.36 5.60 -7.05
N ASN A 167 7.23 5.83 -7.71
CA ASN A 167 6.10 4.90 -7.74
C ASN A 167 6.14 3.99 -8.98
N LEU A 168 5.09 3.18 -9.18
CA LEU A 168 5.01 2.22 -10.29
C LEU A 168 5.20 2.83 -11.70
N LEU A 169 4.90 4.11 -11.91
CA LEU A 169 5.15 4.78 -13.21
C LEU A 169 6.64 4.95 -13.54
N SER A 170 7.51 4.88 -12.54
CA SER A 170 8.96 4.92 -12.73
C SER A 170 9.46 3.66 -13.44
N TYR A 171 8.76 2.53 -13.30
CA TYR A 171 9.12 1.22 -13.84
C TYR A 171 8.27 0.87 -15.06
N ARG A 172 8.27 1.77 -16.07
CA ARG A 172 7.32 1.76 -17.20
C ARG A 172 7.15 0.40 -17.87
N GLY A 173 8.24 -0.35 -18.05
CA GLY A 173 8.22 -1.66 -18.70
C GLY A 173 7.43 -2.71 -17.92
N GLN A 174 7.74 -2.90 -16.64
CA GLN A 174 6.99 -3.85 -15.81
C GLN A 174 5.60 -3.35 -15.47
N TYR A 175 5.42 -2.05 -15.27
CA TYR A 175 4.11 -1.49 -15.02
C TYR A 175 3.17 -1.71 -16.21
N ALA A 176 3.61 -1.43 -17.45
CA ALA A 176 2.82 -1.74 -18.65
C ALA A 176 2.46 -3.24 -18.74
N ARG A 177 3.45 -4.13 -18.56
CA ARG A 177 3.23 -5.59 -18.62
C ARG A 177 2.30 -6.11 -17.52
N LEU A 178 2.32 -5.49 -16.34
CA LEU A 178 1.41 -5.82 -15.25
C LEU A 178 -0.02 -5.41 -15.60
N LEU A 179 -0.19 -4.19 -16.10
CA LEU A 179 -1.48 -3.71 -16.60
C LEU A 179 -2.00 -4.65 -17.71
N GLU A 180 -1.20 -4.99 -18.71
CA GLU A 180 -1.60 -5.94 -19.76
C GLU A 180 -2.03 -7.30 -19.18
N ALA A 181 -1.33 -7.81 -18.16
CA ALA A 181 -1.70 -9.07 -17.53
C ALA A 181 -3.05 -8.97 -16.81
N LEU A 182 -3.29 -7.90 -16.05
CA LEU A 182 -4.54 -7.64 -15.33
C LEU A 182 -5.71 -7.34 -16.29
N GLY A 183 -5.47 -6.61 -17.37
CA GLY A 183 -6.48 -6.29 -18.39
C GLY A 183 -6.88 -7.45 -19.30
N ASN A 184 -6.11 -8.55 -19.28
CA ASN A 184 -6.34 -9.72 -20.11
C ASN A 184 -7.26 -10.78 -19.48
N THR A 185 -7.65 -10.61 -18.23
CA THR A 185 -8.44 -11.60 -17.49
C THR A 185 -9.91 -11.54 -17.90
N GLY A 186 -10.45 -10.31 -18.04
CA GLY A 186 -11.88 -10.07 -18.18
C GLY A 186 -12.65 -10.13 -16.86
N HIS A 187 -11.97 -10.44 -15.74
CA HIS A 187 -12.52 -10.45 -14.40
C HIS A 187 -12.20 -9.17 -13.66
N ASP A 188 -13.04 -8.85 -12.67
CA ASP A 188 -12.80 -7.77 -11.74
C ASP A 188 -11.59 -8.05 -10.86
N VAL A 189 -10.80 -7.01 -10.61
CA VAL A 189 -9.65 -7.07 -9.71
C VAL A 189 -9.78 -5.99 -8.64
N VAL A 190 -9.75 -6.42 -7.38
CA VAL A 190 -9.63 -5.53 -6.23
C VAL A 190 -8.15 -5.34 -5.92
N VAL A 191 -7.67 -4.10 -5.89
CA VAL A 191 -6.32 -3.77 -5.41
C VAL A 191 -6.43 -3.25 -3.99
N MET A 192 -5.63 -3.78 -3.08
CA MET A 192 -5.51 -3.30 -1.69
C MET A 192 -4.10 -2.80 -1.45
N SER A 193 -3.95 -1.53 -1.07
CA SER A 193 -2.64 -0.88 -0.92
C SER A 193 -2.58 0.22 0.15
N GLY A 194 -1.36 0.69 0.44
CA GLY A 194 -1.03 1.76 1.39
C GLY A 194 -0.27 2.93 0.72
N ASP A 195 0.87 3.33 1.31
CA ASP A 195 1.87 4.32 0.81
C ASP A 195 1.39 5.79 0.82
N VAL A 196 0.33 6.14 0.10
CA VAL A 196 0.04 7.53 -0.30
C VAL A 196 -0.57 8.46 0.78
N HIS A 197 -0.53 8.07 2.05
CA HIS A 197 -0.98 8.86 3.21
C HIS A 197 -2.42 9.39 3.15
N PHE A 198 -3.31 8.70 2.42
CA PHE A 198 -4.75 8.93 2.43
C PHE A 198 -5.54 7.64 2.27
N GLY A 199 -6.83 7.69 2.59
CA GLY A 199 -7.78 6.61 2.35
C GLY A 199 -8.77 6.95 1.25
N ARG A 200 -8.96 6.06 0.27
CA ARG A 200 -10.01 6.18 -0.75
C ARG A 200 -10.37 4.85 -1.37
N ILE A 201 -11.52 4.82 -2.03
CA ILE A 201 -11.87 3.77 -2.98
C ILE A 201 -12.05 4.42 -4.36
N ALA A 202 -11.41 3.84 -5.36
CA ALA A 202 -11.47 4.27 -6.74
C ALA A 202 -11.88 3.11 -7.65
N THR A 203 -12.64 3.39 -8.71
CA THR A 203 -13.03 2.36 -9.69
C THR A 203 -12.79 2.82 -11.11
N THR A 204 -12.39 1.91 -12.00
CA THR A 204 -12.24 2.17 -13.43
C THR A 204 -12.27 0.88 -14.24
N THR A 205 -12.28 0.96 -15.57
CA THR A 205 -12.23 -0.24 -16.42
C THR A 205 -10.83 -0.85 -16.41
N LEU A 206 -10.78 -2.18 -16.43
CA LEU A 206 -9.58 -3.00 -16.42
C LEU A 206 -9.42 -3.71 -17.77
N GLY A 207 -8.67 -3.08 -18.66
CA GLY A 207 -8.30 -3.63 -19.94
C GLY A 207 -9.42 -3.72 -20.99
N PRO A 208 -9.07 -4.21 -22.19
CA PRO A 208 -10.01 -4.31 -23.31
C PRO A 208 -11.10 -5.38 -23.14
N LYS A 209 -10.94 -6.31 -22.17
CA LYS A 209 -11.91 -7.40 -21.94
C LYS A 209 -13.06 -7.02 -21.01
N GLY A 210 -13.07 -5.79 -20.48
CA GLY A 210 -14.23 -5.24 -19.77
C GLY A 210 -14.31 -5.56 -18.27
N GLY A 211 -13.27 -6.14 -17.66
CA GLY A 211 -13.18 -6.24 -16.21
C GLY A 211 -13.14 -4.87 -15.56
N ARG A 212 -13.31 -4.79 -14.24
CA ARG A 212 -13.22 -3.55 -13.47
C ARG A 212 -12.09 -3.62 -12.44
N LEU A 213 -11.35 -2.53 -12.32
CA LEU A 213 -10.43 -2.30 -11.23
C LEU A 213 -11.17 -1.61 -10.09
N VAL A 214 -11.10 -2.17 -8.88
CA VAL A 214 -11.55 -1.53 -7.64
C VAL A 214 -10.32 -1.35 -6.74
N GLU A 215 -9.80 -0.14 -6.64
CA GLU A 215 -8.64 0.15 -5.80
C GLU A 215 -9.09 0.67 -4.44
N VAL A 216 -8.71 -0.02 -3.38
CA VAL A 216 -8.96 0.30 -1.98
C VAL A 216 -7.63 0.69 -1.34
N ILE A 217 -7.46 1.98 -1.09
CA ILE A 217 -6.28 2.52 -0.41
C ILE A 217 -6.63 2.77 1.04
N ALA A 218 -5.86 2.19 1.94
CA ALA A 218 -5.98 2.41 3.37
C ALA A 218 -4.63 2.89 3.93
N SER A 219 -4.50 4.20 4.11
CA SER A 219 -3.31 4.85 4.70
C SER A 219 -3.74 6.09 5.49
N PRO A 220 -3.38 6.36 6.77
CA PRO A 220 -2.58 5.58 7.72
C PRO A 220 -3.24 5.33 9.11
N LEU A 221 -2.69 4.36 9.86
CA LEU A 221 -2.97 4.09 11.29
C LEU A 221 -2.23 5.04 12.25
N SER A 222 -1.24 5.79 11.75
CA SER A 222 -0.50 6.83 12.49
C SER A 222 -0.12 7.94 11.50
N ASN A 223 -0.31 9.20 11.87
CA ASN A 223 0.22 10.30 11.06
C ASN A 223 1.63 10.67 11.53
N LEU A 224 2.51 10.96 10.57
CA LEU A 224 3.82 11.53 10.82
C LEU A 224 3.69 12.88 11.55
N THR A 225 4.54 13.13 12.54
CA THR A 225 4.48 14.34 13.39
C THR A 225 5.72 15.22 13.20
N PHE A 226 5.64 16.47 13.65
CA PHE A 226 6.75 17.43 13.65
C PHE A 226 7.25 17.78 12.24
N LEU A 227 8.54 17.63 11.92
CA LEU A 227 9.09 18.01 10.61
C LEU A 227 8.47 17.19 9.46
N ASP A 228 8.02 15.98 9.77
CA ASP A 228 7.38 15.07 8.83
C ASP A 228 5.86 15.27 8.75
N GLY A 229 5.28 16.11 9.63
CA GLY A 229 3.89 16.55 9.57
C GLY A 229 3.53 17.37 8.32
N VAL A 230 4.50 17.63 7.45
CA VAL A 230 4.36 18.26 6.12
C VAL A 230 4.04 17.23 5.03
N ALA A 231 4.36 15.94 5.27
CA ALA A 231 4.13 14.81 4.37
C ALA A 231 2.70 14.22 4.51
N THR A 232 1.78 14.97 5.11
CA THR A 232 0.37 14.59 5.17
C THR A 232 -0.31 14.79 3.82
N SER A 233 -1.23 13.89 3.48
CA SER A 233 -2.02 13.97 2.25
C SER A 233 -3.53 14.00 2.52
N THR A 234 -4.29 14.39 1.51
CA THR A 234 -5.75 14.32 1.47
C THR A 234 -6.18 13.43 0.32
N PRO A 235 -7.35 12.77 0.39
CA PRO A 235 -7.77 11.86 -0.66
C PRO A 235 -7.76 12.50 -2.06
N GLU A 236 -7.12 11.82 -3.01
CA GLU A 236 -7.12 12.25 -4.40
C GLU A 236 -8.43 11.84 -5.11
N LEU A 237 -9.31 12.81 -5.30
CA LEU A 237 -10.62 12.61 -5.93
C LEU A 237 -10.57 12.68 -7.47
N ASN A 238 -9.49 13.20 -8.04
CA ASN A 238 -9.35 13.39 -9.48
C ASN A 238 -7.96 12.91 -9.97
N PRO A 239 -7.65 11.60 -9.88
CA PRO A 239 -6.32 11.07 -10.22
C PRO A 239 -6.01 11.07 -11.74
N GLY A 240 -6.90 11.62 -12.57
CA GLY A 240 -6.81 11.57 -14.01
C GLY A 240 -7.25 10.21 -14.60
N PRO A 241 -6.97 9.98 -15.89
CA PRO A 241 -7.34 8.74 -16.57
C PRO A 241 -6.39 7.59 -16.23
N PHE A 242 -6.92 6.37 -16.28
CA PHE A 242 -6.18 5.13 -16.08
C PHE A 242 -6.30 4.21 -17.31
N PRO A 243 -5.20 3.65 -17.85
CA PRO A 243 -3.80 3.88 -17.46
C PRO A 243 -3.36 5.33 -17.68
N HIS A 244 -2.37 5.78 -16.90
CA HIS A 244 -1.79 7.11 -17.06
C HIS A 244 -1.17 7.27 -18.47
N ALA A 245 -1.30 8.46 -19.08
CA ALA A 245 -0.95 8.72 -20.48
C ALA A 245 0.51 8.43 -20.88
N SER A 246 1.43 8.37 -19.91
CA SER A 246 2.84 8.04 -20.13
C SER A 246 3.09 6.54 -20.35
N VAL A 247 2.08 5.69 -20.13
CA VAL A 247 2.15 4.24 -20.32
C VAL A 247 0.98 3.80 -21.18
N ARG A 248 1.24 2.94 -22.16
CA ARG A 248 0.24 2.48 -23.12
C ARG A 248 0.28 0.95 -23.19
N PRO A 249 -0.45 0.26 -22.29
CA PRO A 249 -0.66 -1.18 -22.39
C PRO A 249 -1.32 -1.53 -23.73
N ASP A 250 -0.90 -2.63 -24.34
CA ASP A 250 -1.43 -3.03 -25.65
C ASP A 250 -2.95 -3.18 -25.65
N GLY A 251 -3.61 -2.50 -26.59
CA GLY A 251 -5.06 -2.55 -26.78
C GLY A 251 -5.89 -1.87 -25.68
N TRP A 252 -5.28 -1.16 -24.74
CA TRP A 252 -5.98 -0.52 -23.63
C TRP A 252 -6.12 0.99 -23.83
N SER A 253 -7.36 1.45 -24.02
CA SER A 253 -7.70 2.88 -24.01
C SER A 253 -7.83 3.42 -22.59
N PRO A 254 -7.21 4.57 -22.24
CA PRO A 254 -7.40 5.19 -20.95
C PRO A 254 -8.88 5.49 -20.66
N ALA A 255 -9.31 5.22 -19.44
CA ALA A 255 -10.66 5.45 -18.95
C ALA A 255 -10.65 6.39 -17.75
N THR A 256 -11.76 7.08 -17.53
CA THR A 256 -11.93 7.94 -16.35
C THR A 256 -11.92 7.08 -15.08
N VAL A 257 -11.16 7.50 -14.09
CA VAL A 257 -11.22 6.92 -12.75
C VAL A 257 -12.37 7.58 -11.98
N GLN A 258 -13.27 6.76 -11.46
CA GLN A 258 -14.39 7.19 -10.64
C GLN A 258 -13.96 7.19 -9.18
N CYS A 259 -13.93 8.37 -8.58
CA CYS A 259 -13.76 8.57 -7.14
C CYS A 259 -14.86 9.52 -6.67
N SER A 260 -15.37 9.32 -5.46
CA SER A 260 -16.36 10.22 -4.85
C SER A 260 -15.97 10.54 -3.43
N GLU A 261 -16.42 11.70 -2.94
CA GLU A 261 -16.29 12.07 -1.52
C GLU A 261 -16.95 11.03 -0.61
N SER A 262 -18.00 10.36 -1.08
CA SER A 262 -18.68 9.29 -0.34
C SER A 262 -17.86 8.02 -0.16
N ALA A 263 -16.73 7.90 -0.87
CA ALA A 263 -15.80 6.77 -0.81
C ALA A 263 -14.36 7.23 -0.49
N ALA A 264 -14.22 8.43 0.09
CA ALA A 264 -12.95 9.02 0.48
C ALA A 264 -12.94 9.26 1.99
N VAL A 265 -11.81 9.00 2.64
CA VAL A 265 -11.69 9.19 4.08
C VAL A 265 -11.63 10.67 4.43
N SER A 266 -12.43 11.07 5.41
CA SER A 266 -12.55 12.43 5.90
C SER A 266 -11.21 13.04 6.30
N THR A 267 -11.10 14.36 6.18
CA THR A 267 -9.89 15.10 6.50
C THR A 267 -9.99 15.81 7.85
N ARG A 268 -8.83 16.03 8.48
CA ARG A 268 -8.65 16.93 9.61
C ARG A 268 -7.88 18.15 9.16
N ARG A 269 -8.39 19.32 9.53
CA ARG A 269 -7.75 20.60 9.20
C ARG A 269 -6.42 20.74 9.94
N GLY A 270 -5.39 21.17 9.21
CA GLY A 270 -4.10 21.51 9.79
C GLY A 270 -4.11 22.85 10.52
N TRP A 271 -3.12 23.04 11.38
CA TRP A 271 -2.84 24.33 12.02
C TRP A 271 -1.35 24.63 11.98
N LEU A 272 -0.98 25.78 11.40
CA LEU A 272 0.41 26.16 11.05
C LEU A 272 1.41 26.06 12.21
N LEU A 273 0.97 26.27 13.45
CA LEU A 273 1.80 26.23 14.66
C LEU A 273 1.65 24.92 15.46
N SER A 274 1.04 23.90 14.86
CA SER A 274 0.88 22.57 15.47
C SER A 274 1.86 21.55 14.88
N ALA A 275 1.82 20.34 15.43
CA ALA A 275 2.52 19.18 14.85
C ALA A 275 1.99 18.79 13.45
N TYR A 276 0.86 19.34 13.00
CA TYR A 276 0.22 19.08 11.71
C TYR A 276 -0.11 20.43 11.01
N PRO A 277 0.85 21.06 10.33
CA PRO A 277 0.66 22.37 9.70
C PRO A 277 -0.28 22.36 8.50
N LYS A 278 -0.56 21.20 7.90
CA LYS A 278 -1.40 21.01 6.71
C LYS A 278 -2.61 20.12 7.01
N ASP A 279 -3.62 20.24 6.15
CA ASP A 279 -4.75 19.33 6.14
C ASP A 279 -4.26 17.89 5.88
N ARG A 280 -4.91 16.93 6.53
CA ARG A 280 -4.51 15.52 6.49
C ARG A 280 -5.72 14.61 6.48
N THR A 281 -5.57 13.41 5.96
CA THR A 281 -6.57 12.35 6.16
C THR A 281 -6.72 12.04 7.66
N THR A 282 -7.92 11.65 8.08
CA THR A 282 -8.16 11.15 9.43
C THR A 282 -7.52 9.77 9.58
N GLU A 283 -6.87 9.51 10.72
CA GLU A 283 -6.32 8.18 11.03
C GLU A 283 -7.42 7.12 10.96
N HIS A 284 -7.21 6.12 10.12
CA HIS A 284 -8.22 5.11 9.83
C HIS A 284 -7.61 3.74 9.54
N PHE A 285 -8.47 2.74 9.55
CA PHE A 285 -8.25 1.48 8.86
C PHE A 285 -9.50 1.14 8.03
N MET A 286 -9.35 0.27 7.04
CA MET A 286 -10.48 -0.23 6.27
C MET A 286 -10.68 -1.72 6.52
N THR A 287 -11.91 -2.18 6.38
CA THR A 287 -12.26 -3.60 6.36
C THR A 287 -12.95 -3.93 5.06
N ALA A 288 -12.46 -4.97 4.38
CA ALA A 288 -13.10 -5.55 3.20
C ALA A 288 -13.75 -6.89 3.58
N ALA A 289 -15.01 -7.06 3.21
CA ALA A 289 -15.75 -8.31 3.36
C ALA A 289 -16.22 -8.78 1.98
N PHE A 290 -15.87 -10.01 1.65
CA PHE A 290 -16.37 -10.68 0.45
C PHE A 290 -17.47 -11.65 0.85
N HIS A 291 -18.57 -11.65 0.10
CA HIS A 291 -19.71 -12.52 0.36
C HIS A 291 -20.46 -12.83 -0.93
N ARG A 292 -21.30 -13.87 -0.93
CA ARG A 292 -22.24 -14.11 -2.01
C ARG A 292 -23.52 -13.31 -1.77
N ASN A 293 -23.97 -12.56 -2.77
CA ASN A 293 -25.26 -11.89 -2.75
C ASN A 293 -26.42 -12.90 -2.94
N ALA A 294 -27.66 -12.42 -2.95
CA ALA A 294 -28.84 -13.26 -3.16
C ALA A 294 -28.88 -13.98 -4.52
N GLU A 295 -28.12 -13.49 -5.50
CA GLU A 295 -27.99 -14.07 -6.85
C GLU A 295 -26.81 -15.06 -6.95
N GLY A 296 -26.09 -15.29 -5.86
CA GLY A 296 -24.92 -16.18 -5.80
C GLY A 296 -23.62 -15.57 -6.32
N LYS A 297 -23.63 -14.30 -6.74
CA LYS A 297 -22.43 -13.58 -7.22
C LYS A 297 -21.61 -13.07 -6.05
N VAL A 298 -20.30 -12.94 -6.26
CA VAL A 298 -19.40 -12.32 -5.29
C VAL A 298 -19.71 -10.83 -5.18
N ALA A 299 -19.76 -10.30 -3.97
CA ALA A 299 -19.83 -8.88 -3.68
C ALA A 299 -18.73 -8.49 -2.69
N LEU A 300 -18.10 -7.35 -2.94
CA LEU A 300 -17.17 -6.68 -2.04
C LEU A 300 -17.92 -5.60 -1.26
N LYS A 301 -17.79 -5.65 0.05
CA LYS A 301 -18.21 -4.59 0.97
C LYS A 301 -16.99 -3.99 1.65
N VAL A 302 -16.84 -2.67 1.60
CA VAL A 302 -15.74 -1.93 2.25
C VAL A 302 -16.29 -0.89 3.21
N ASP A 303 -15.75 -0.90 4.43
CA ASP A 303 -16.02 0.07 5.48
C ASP A 303 -14.71 0.73 5.92
N ALA A 304 -14.72 2.05 6.12
CA ALA A 304 -13.61 2.78 6.74
C ALA A 304 -13.95 3.19 8.18
N TRP A 305 -12.97 3.10 9.07
CA TRP A 305 -13.15 3.27 10.51
C TRP A 305 -12.10 4.22 11.08
N ARG A 306 -12.54 5.26 11.78
CA ARG A 306 -11.66 6.22 12.45
C ARG A 306 -11.05 5.58 13.70
N VAL A 307 -9.72 5.59 13.80
CA VAL A 307 -9.00 4.92 14.90
C VAL A 307 -9.24 5.59 16.25
N ARG A 308 -9.26 6.93 16.26
CA ARG A 308 -9.35 7.77 17.48
C ARG A 308 -10.77 8.14 17.88
N GLU A 309 -11.78 7.83 17.06
CA GLU A 309 -13.17 8.21 17.32
C GLU A 309 -14.00 6.97 17.65
N ARG A 310 -14.96 7.16 18.55
CA ARG A 310 -15.93 6.15 18.95
C ARG A 310 -17.33 6.64 18.65
N ASP A 311 -18.23 5.73 18.32
CA ASP A 311 -19.66 6.02 18.21
C ASP A 311 -20.36 5.92 19.59
N GLU A 312 -21.68 6.10 19.60
CA GLU A 312 -22.51 6.03 20.82
C GLU A 312 -22.49 4.63 21.48
N ALA A 313 -22.17 3.58 20.71
CA ALA A 313 -22.03 2.21 21.21
C ALA A 313 -20.59 1.89 21.65
N ASN A 314 -19.70 2.88 21.69
CA ASN A 314 -18.27 2.73 21.97
C ASN A 314 -17.53 1.79 20.99
N LEU A 315 -18.02 1.69 19.75
CA LEU A 315 -17.36 1.02 18.63
C LEU A 315 -16.54 2.04 17.82
N PRO A 316 -15.55 1.61 17.01
CA PRO A 316 -14.87 2.51 16.08
C PRO A 316 -15.88 3.27 15.23
N LYS A 317 -15.73 4.59 15.16
CA LYS A 317 -16.65 5.41 14.37
C LYS A 317 -16.39 5.19 12.88
N ARG A 318 -17.43 4.88 12.13
CA ARG A 318 -17.40 4.77 10.68
C ARG A 318 -17.11 6.13 10.03
N ASP A 319 -16.26 6.13 9.00
CA ASP A 319 -15.81 7.36 8.34
C ASP A 319 -16.71 7.78 7.16
N PHE A 320 -17.11 6.81 6.34
CA PHE A 320 -18.04 6.99 5.22
C PHE A 320 -19.11 5.88 5.17
N ALA A 321 -20.16 6.09 4.37
CA ALA A 321 -21.20 5.09 4.14
C ALA A 321 -20.60 3.84 3.46
N THR A 322 -21.06 2.66 3.86
CA THR A 322 -20.60 1.38 3.29
C THR A 322 -20.48 1.44 1.77
N PHE A 323 -19.29 1.16 1.24
CA PHE A 323 -19.09 0.95 -0.18
C PHE A 323 -19.39 -0.51 -0.50
N GLU A 324 -20.20 -0.76 -1.51
CA GLU A 324 -20.58 -2.12 -1.91
C GLU A 324 -20.64 -2.26 -3.42
N VAL A 325 -20.10 -3.36 -3.93
CA VAL A 325 -20.00 -3.60 -5.37
C VAL A 325 -20.01 -5.11 -5.66
N GLU A 326 -20.81 -5.53 -6.65
CA GLU A 326 -20.77 -6.90 -7.19
C GLU A 326 -19.53 -7.09 -8.05
N LEU A 327 -18.82 -8.21 -7.91
CA LEU A 327 -17.64 -8.57 -8.70
C LEU A 327 -17.98 -9.69 -9.69
N SER A 328 -17.41 -9.61 -10.90
CA SER A 328 -17.60 -10.59 -11.99
C SER A 328 -16.31 -11.18 -12.52
#